data_AF-A0A556N3N5-F1
#
_entry.id   AF-A0A556N3N5-F1
#
_cell.length_a   1.000
_cell.length_b   1.000
_cell.length_c   1.000
_cell.angle_alpha   90.00
_cell.angle_beta   90.00
_cell.angle_gamma   90.00
#
_symmetry.space_group_name_H-M   'P 1'
#
loop_
_entity.id
_entity.type
_entity.pdbx_description
1 polymer ?
#
loop_
_entity_poly.entity_id
_entity_poly.type
_entity_poly.pdbx_seq_one_letter_code
_entity_poly.pdbx_strand_id
1 'polypeptide(L)'
;MKKLVLIGALLTTKLLVAQAPEYDDLRILYADGDYEKLVRASEKYTMNDKTKSDPLPHMWMGRGLYKVSLSGTDDEKYKNAYKEAIGEVGKSIKYDKDGSVQAEYAEFFEEFTNSLVETIRNEIDVKDYKKANTWILKYYKINLKSVGAKYLDGVCKYRNSDKGGANTAWKEADNMLKTVSDINDWSKAEKDMLMMGVIQTAECYLSSKQTEKAKAVMGKVAQWYEGNEDFKAKYDEIVN
;
A
#
# COMPACT_ATOMS: atom_id res chain seq x y z
N MET A 1 -9.09 72.73 8.70
CA MET A 1 -7.75 72.10 8.65
C MET A 1 -7.43 71.65 10.07
N LYS A 2 -7.27 70.37 10.44
CA LYS A 2 -6.41 69.32 9.89
C LYS A 2 -7.06 67.96 10.22
N LYS A 3 -7.18 67.05 9.24
CA LYS A 3 -7.51 65.64 9.49
C LYS A 3 -6.21 64.93 9.91
N LEU A 4 -6.16 64.39 11.12
CA LEU A 4 -5.10 63.47 11.55
C LEU A 4 -5.47 62.07 11.03
N VAL A 5 -4.72 61.60 10.04
CA VAL A 5 -4.78 60.21 9.57
C VAL A 5 -3.71 59.44 10.34
N LEU A 6 -4.13 58.55 11.24
CA LEU A 6 -3.26 57.52 11.81
C LEU A 6 -3.08 56.43 10.76
N ILE A 7 -1.86 56.26 10.24
CA ILE A 7 -1.46 55.11 9.43
C ILE A 7 -0.86 54.09 10.40
N GLY A 8 -1.65 53.09 10.78
CA GLY A 8 -1.14 51.90 11.46
C GLY A 8 -0.41 51.02 10.44
N ALA A 9 0.90 50.90 10.56
CA ALA A 9 1.69 49.95 9.79
C ALA A 9 1.39 48.54 10.30
N LEU A 10 0.56 47.77 9.59
CA LEU A 10 0.47 46.33 9.75
C LEU A 10 1.76 45.70 9.19
N LEU A 11 2.69 45.37 10.08
CA LEU A 11 3.78 44.43 9.79
C LEU A 11 3.17 43.04 9.67
N THR A 12 2.80 42.64 8.45
CA THR A 12 2.52 41.23 8.14
C THR A 12 3.86 40.51 8.11
N THR A 13 4.23 39.86 9.20
CA THR A 13 5.30 38.86 9.20
C THR A 13 4.86 37.73 8.28
N LYS A 14 5.38 37.73 7.04
CA LYS A 14 5.34 36.52 6.22
C LYS A 14 6.16 35.47 6.97
N LEU A 15 5.50 34.47 7.52
CA LEU A 15 6.14 33.22 7.88
C LEU A 15 6.84 32.74 6.61
N LEU A 16 8.17 32.86 6.58
CA LEU A 16 9.02 32.14 5.65
C LEU A 16 8.84 30.66 5.98
N VAL A 17 7.84 30.03 5.35
CA VAL A 17 7.89 28.58 5.15
C VAL A 17 9.10 28.38 4.25
N ALA A 18 10.21 27.88 4.82
CA ALA A 18 11.35 27.47 4.01
C ALA A 18 10.81 26.53 2.94
N GLN A 19 11.02 26.87 1.66
CA GLN A 19 10.70 25.94 0.58
C GLN A 19 11.41 24.63 0.89
N ALA A 20 10.67 23.52 0.84
CA ALA A 20 11.27 22.21 1.00
C ALA A 20 12.41 22.07 -0.01
N PRO A 21 13.56 21.46 0.36
CA PRO A 21 14.62 21.21 -0.60
C PRO A 21 14.05 20.44 -1.80
N GLU A 22 14.45 20.79 -3.03
CA GLU A 22 13.97 20.08 -4.22
C GLU A 22 14.66 18.70 -4.41
N TYR A 23 15.69 18.40 -3.59
CA TYR A 23 16.46 17.15 -3.59
C TYR A 23 16.92 16.69 -4.99
N ASP A 24 17.35 17.65 -5.83
CA ASP A 24 17.80 17.40 -7.20
C ASP A 24 18.90 16.34 -7.31
N ASP A 25 19.75 16.26 -6.29
CA ASP A 25 20.79 15.24 -6.19
C ASP A 25 20.22 13.82 -6.22
N LEU A 26 19.10 13.58 -5.53
CA LEU A 26 18.41 12.28 -5.54
C LEU A 26 17.81 11.98 -6.92
N ARG A 27 17.26 13.01 -7.58
CA ARG A 27 16.70 12.87 -8.93
C ARG A 27 17.78 12.51 -9.96
N ILE A 28 18.94 13.16 -9.88
CA ILE A 28 20.12 12.89 -10.72
C ILE A 28 20.60 11.46 -10.49
N LEU A 29 20.80 11.05 -9.23
CA LEU A 29 21.26 9.69 -8.92
C LEU A 29 20.32 8.60 -9.44
N TYR A 30 19.00 8.84 -9.41
CA TYR A 30 18.04 7.93 -10.01
C TYR A 30 18.14 7.88 -11.53
N ALA A 31 18.30 9.03 -12.19
CA ALA A 31 18.45 9.11 -13.64
C ALA A 31 19.75 8.44 -14.12
N ASP A 32 20.82 8.54 -13.34
CA ASP A 32 22.10 7.89 -13.60
C ASP A 32 22.06 6.36 -13.36
N GLY A 33 20.99 5.83 -12.77
CA GLY A 33 20.83 4.41 -12.44
C GLY A 33 21.70 3.94 -11.28
N ASP A 34 22.33 4.85 -10.54
CA ASP A 34 23.18 4.53 -9.38
C ASP A 34 22.32 4.38 -8.12
N TYR A 35 21.49 3.33 -8.12
CA TYR A 35 20.46 3.15 -7.10
C TYR A 35 21.03 2.90 -5.70
N GLU A 36 22.21 2.31 -5.56
CA GLU A 36 22.85 2.18 -4.25
C GLU A 36 23.34 3.53 -3.71
N LYS A 37 23.94 4.39 -4.55
CA LYS A 37 24.29 5.74 -4.11
C LYS A 37 23.05 6.57 -3.82
N LEU A 38 21.98 6.41 -4.60
CA LEU A 38 20.68 7.00 -4.30
C LEU A 38 20.21 6.62 -2.89
N VAL A 39 20.20 5.32 -2.55
CA VAL A 39 19.80 4.86 -1.21
C VAL A 39 20.66 5.50 -0.11
N ARG A 40 21.99 5.53 -0.28
CA ARG A 40 22.90 6.16 0.69
C ARG A 40 22.70 7.67 0.81
N ALA A 41 22.36 8.36 -0.28
CA ALA A 41 22.09 9.79 -0.29
C ALA A 41 20.75 10.10 0.41
N SER A 42 19.68 9.38 0.05
CA SER A 42 18.38 9.51 0.69
C SER A 42 18.44 9.21 2.18
N GLU A 43 19.22 8.20 2.61
CA GLU A 43 19.40 7.85 4.03
C GLU A 43 19.94 9.03 4.87
N LYS A 44 20.85 9.83 4.33
CA LYS A 44 21.36 11.03 5.03
C LYS A 44 20.24 12.03 5.34
N TYR A 45 19.30 12.19 4.42
CA TYR A 45 18.15 13.07 4.61
C TYR A 45 17.11 12.45 5.56
N THR A 46 16.85 11.14 5.46
CA THR A 46 15.88 10.47 6.32
C THR A 46 16.37 10.31 7.77
N MET A 47 17.67 10.40 8.02
CA MET A 47 18.28 10.43 9.36
C MET A 47 18.46 11.83 9.95
N ASN A 48 18.37 12.89 9.14
CA ASN A 48 18.58 14.25 9.60
C ASN A 48 17.32 14.80 10.29
N ASP A 49 17.46 15.37 11.48
CA ASP A 49 16.33 15.88 12.27
C ASP A 49 15.43 16.89 11.55
N LYS A 50 16.00 17.65 10.61
CA LYS A 50 15.26 18.64 9.83
C LYS A 50 14.47 18.03 8.68
N THR A 51 14.91 16.90 8.13
CA THR A 51 14.37 16.32 6.88
C THR A 51 13.82 14.90 7.04
N LYS A 52 13.95 14.28 8.22
CA LYS A 52 13.47 12.92 8.53
C LYS A 52 11.95 12.72 8.46
N SER A 53 11.21 13.82 8.36
CA SER A 53 9.75 13.81 8.20
C SER A 53 9.33 14.38 6.85
N ASP A 54 10.28 14.60 5.94
CA ASP A 54 9.98 15.07 4.59
C ASP A 54 9.65 13.85 3.71
N PRO A 55 8.53 13.87 2.96
CA PRO A 55 8.08 12.70 2.23
C PRO A 55 8.99 12.32 1.04
N LEU A 56 9.64 13.29 0.40
CA LEU A 56 10.45 13.08 -0.81
C LEU A 56 11.71 12.22 -0.58
N PRO A 57 12.55 12.45 0.44
CA PRO A 57 13.67 11.57 0.73
C PRO A 57 13.27 10.11 0.94
N HIS A 58 12.15 9.87 1.65
CA HIS A 58 11.60 8.55 1.84
C HIS A 58 11.09 7.92 0.53
N MET A 59 10.49 8.72 -0.35
CA MET A 59 10.07 8.28 -1.68
C MET A 59 11.27 7.83 -2.52
N TRP A 60 12.30 8.66 -2.60
CA TRP A 60 13.52 8.36 -3.35
C TRP A 60 14.26 7.15 -2.78
N MET A 61 14.36 7.02 -1.45
CA MET A 61 14.95 5.84 -0.81
C MET A 61 14.18 4.57 -1.17
N GLY A 62 12.84 4.62 -1.10
CA GLY A 62 11.98 3.50 -1.48
C GLY A 62 12.15 3.08 -2.95
N ARG A 63 12.20 4.06 -3.86
CA ARG A 63 12.45 3.82 -5.30
C ARG A 63 13.83 3.20 -5.56
N GLY A 64 14.87 3.71 -4.91
CA GLY A 64 16.23 3.16 -5.00
C GLY A 64 16.29 1.73 -4.49
N LEU A 65 15.78 1.46 -3.29
CA LEU A 65 15.72 0.12 -2.71
C LEU A 65 14.92 -0.86 -3.59
N TYR A 66 13.83 -0.40 -4.20
CA TYR A 66 13.08 -1.23 -5.14
C TYR A 66 13.91 -1.61 -6.36
N LYS A 67 14.56 -0.65 -7.02
CA LYS A 67 15.41 -0.94 -8.19
C LYS A 67 16.62 -1.81 -7.81
N VAL A 68 17.23 -1.61 -6.64
CA VAL A 68 18.27 -2.51 -6.12
C VAL A 68 17.72 -3.93 -5.94
N SER A 69 16.51 -4.09 -5.40
CA SER A 69 15.89 -5.41 -5.23
C SER A 69 15.62 -6.16 -6.54
N LEU A 70 15.48 -5.44 -7.66
CA LEU A 70 15.30 -6.01 -9.00
C LEU A 70 16.62 -6.25 -9.74
N SER A 71 17.74 -5.73 -9.24
CA SER A 71 19.04 -5.78 -9.95
C SER A 71 19.71 -7.16 -9.94
N GLY A 72 19.30 -8.05 -9.03
CA GLY A 72 19.97 -9.33 -8.80
C GLY A 72 21.31 -9.22 -8.07
N THR A 73 21.59 -8.08 -7.42
CA THR A 73 22.79 -7.90 -6.57
C THR A 73 22.91 -8.98 -5.50
N ASP A 74 24.13 -9.46 -5.26
CA ASP A 74 24.50 -10.41 -4.21
C ASP A 74 25.07 -9.71 -2.96
N ASP A 75 25.09 -8.37 -2.94
CA ASP A 75 25.48 -7.61 -1.75
C ASP A 75 24.48 -7.88 -0.61
N GLU A 76 24.97 -8.59 0.40
CA GLU A 76 24.23 -9.00 1.59
C GLU A 76 23.59 -7.82 2.33
N LYS A 77 24.11 -6.59 2.17
CA LYS A 77 23.50 -5.36 2.66
C LYS A 77 22.08 -5.17 2.12
N TYR A 78 21.82 -5.58 0.88
CA TYR A 78 20.57 -5.36 0.18
C TYR A 78 19.66 -6.59 0.09
N LYS A 79 19.96 -7.67 0.82
CA LYS A 79 19.11 -8.87 0.87
C LYS A 79 17.65 -8.62 1.27
N ASN A 80 17.40 -7.52 1.97
CA ASN A 80 16.07 -7.09 2.40
C ASN A 80 15.57 -5.85 1.67
N ALA A 81 16.22 -5.42 0.59
CA ALA A 81 15.95 -4.15 -0.09
C ALA A 81 14.47 -3.97 -0.43
N TYR A 82 13.79 -5.02 -0.93
CA TYR A 82 12.35 -4.93 -1.20
C TYR A 82 11.51 -4.68 0.07
N LYS A 83 11.83 -5.36 1.17
CA LYS A 83 11.13 -5.17 2.46
C LYS A 83 11.37 -3.80 3.07
N GLU A 84 12.56 -3.26 2.86
CA GLU A 84 12.96 -1.92 3.29
C GLU A 84 12.30 -0.86 2.42
N ALA A 85 12.21 -1.07 1.11
CA ALA A 85 11.49 -0.20 0.18
C ALA A 85 10.04 0.01 0.64
N ILE A 86 9.32 -1.05 1.03
CA ILE A 86 7.95 -0.93 1.55
C ILE A 86 7.92 -0.06 2.83
N GLY A 87 8.94 -0.17 3.67
CA GLY A 87 9.08 0.65 4.87
C GLY A 87 9.22 2.14 4.55
N GLU A 88 10.09 2.47 3.60
CA GLU A 88 10.35 3.85 3.20
C GLU A 88 9.19 4.46 2.41
N VAL A 89 8.58 3.72 1.47
CA VAL A 89 7.36 4.16 0.78
C VAL A 89 6.22 4.41 1.77
N GLY A 90 6.03 3.53 2.76
CA GLY A 90 5.02 3.73 3.81
C GLY A 90 5.29 4.96 4.70
N LYS A 91 6.56 5.28 4.97
CA LYS A 91 6.93 6.53 5.66
C LYS A 91 6.64 7.75 4.78
N SER A 92 6.95 7.68 3.49
CA SER A 92 6.64 8.75 2.53
C SER A 92 5.14 9.06 2.54
N ILE A 93 4.27 8.05 2.38
CA ILE A 93 2.79 8.21 2.49
C ILE A 93 2.39 8.83 3.83
N LYS A 94 2.98 8.35 4.93
CA LYS A 94 2.66 8.86 6.27
C LYS A 94 2.98 10.35 6.41
N TYR A 95 4.06 10.83 5.78
CA TYR A 95 4.51 12.22 5.87
C TYR A 95 3.90 13.13 4.80
N ASP A 96 3.47 12.56 3.68
CA ASP A 96 2.80 13.23 2.56
C ASP A 96 1.35 13.58 2.91
N LYS A 97 1.16 14.58 3.77
CA LYS A 97 -0.16 14.94 4.31
C LYS A 97 -1.13 15.50 3.27
N ASP A 98 -0.62 16.15 2.23
CA ASP A 98 -1.42 16.72 1.15
C ASP A 98 -1.55 15.79 -0.06
N GLY A 99 -0.82 14.68 -0.08
CA GLY A 99 -0.86 13.71 -1.18
C GLY A 99 -0.06 14.14 -2.42
N SER A 100 0.70 15.23 -2.34
CA SER A 100 1.43 15.78 -3.49
C SER A 100 2.53 14.84 -3.98
N VAL A 101 3.25 14.17 -3.08
CA VAL A 101 4.28 13.19 -3.45
C VAL A 101 3.64 11.94 -4.05
N GLN A 102 2.52 11.48 -3.50
CA GLN A 102 1.75 10.39 -4.09
C GLN A 102 1.26 10.71 -5.50
N ALA A 103 0.78 11.93 -5.73
CA ALA A 103 0.36 12.37 -7.04
C ALA A 103 1.53 12.49 -8.03
N GLU A 104 2.67 13.07 -7.61
CA GLU A 104 3.86 13.20 -8.46
C GLU A 104 4.43 11.84 -8.89
N TYR A 105 4.44 10.86 -7.99
CA TYR A 105 5.02 9.54 -8.22
C TYR A 105 3.97 8.44 -8.42
N ALA A 106 2.77 8.78 -8.89
CA ALA A 106 1.64 7.87 -9.01
C ALA A 106 1.96 6.60 -9.82
N GLU A 107 2.69 6.72 -10.93
CA GLU A 107 3.12 5.58 -11.76
C GLU A 107 3.98 4.59 -10.98
N PHE A 108 4.94 5.10 -10.20
CA PHE A 108 5.78 4.25 -9.34
C PHE A 108 4.96 3.62 -8.22
N PHE A 109 4.05 4.38 -7.60
CA PHE A 109 3.16 3.83 -6.58
C PHE A 109 2.32 2.67 -7.11
N GLU A 110 1.79 2.79 -8.33
CA GLU A 110 1.03 1.73 -8.97
C GLU A 110 1.91 0.51 -9.28
N GLU A 111 3.06 0.70 -9.92
CA GLU A 111 4.03 -0.38 -10.21
C GLU A 111 4.41 -1.14 -8.92
N PHE A 112 4.81 -0.40 -7.89
CA PHE A 112 5.29 -0.94 -6.63
C PHE A 112 4.19 -1.66 -5.84
N THR A 113 2.98 -1.09 -5.80
CA THR A 113 1.86 -1.71 -5.10
C THR A 113 1.42 -2.98 -5.81
N ASN A 114 1.35 -2.96 -7.15
CA ASN A 114 1.07 -4.17 -7.94
C ASN A 114 2.13 -5.26 -7.70
N SER A 115 3.43 -4.92 -7.64
CA SER A 115 4.46 -5.93 -7.33
C SER A 115 4.28 -6.55 -5.94
N LEU A 116 3.77 -5.78 -4.97
CA LEU A 116 3.48 -6.31 -3.63
C LEU A 116 2.24 -7.21 -3.64
N VAL A 117 1.20 -6.88 -4.40
CA VAL A 117 0.04 -7.74 -4.60
C VAL A 117 0.44 -9.07 -5.26
N GLU A 118 1.28 -9.04 -6.30
CA GLU A 118 1.80 -10.25 -6.93
C GLU A 118 2.65 -11.08 -5.97
N THR A 119 3.46 -10.43 -5.13
CA THR A 119 4.20 -11.12 -4.06
C THR A 119 3.25 -11.85 -3.11
N ILE A 120 2.18 -11.19 -2.66
CA ILE A 120 1.16 -11.79 -1.78
C ILE A 120 0.49 -12.97 -2.49
N ARG A 121 0.06 -12.78 -3.74
CA ARG A 121 -0.59 -13.82 -4.57
C ARG A 121 0.30 -15.05 -4.68
N ASN A 122 1.56 -14.88 -5.03
CA ASN A 122 2.51 -15.98 -5.15
C ASN A 122 2.65 -16.79 -3.85
N GLU A 123 2.72 -16.15 -2.68
CA GLU A 123 2.77 -16.87 -1.41
C GLU A 123 1.46 -17.62 -1.09
N ILE A 124 0.31 -17.04 -1.46
CA ILE A 124 -1.00 -17.69 -1.31
C ILE A 124 -1.11 -18.92 -2.22
N ASP A 125 -0.67 -18.81 -3.47
CA ASP A 125 -0.73 -19.88 -4.47
C ASP A 125 0.12 -21.10 -4.07
N VAL A 126 1.30 -20.86 -3.52
CA VAL A 126 2.16 -21.93 -2.94
C VAL A 126 1.74 -22.34 -1.52
N LYS A 127 0.64 -21.77 -1.01
CA LYS A 127 0.05 -22.06 0.31
C LYS A 127 0.97 -21.74 1.49
N ASP A 128 1.94 -20.84 1.33
CA ASP A 128 2.73 -20.29 2.43
C ASP A 128 1.99 -19.12 3.09
N TYR A 129 0.93 -19.46 3.83
CA TYR A 129 0.08 -18.48 4.49
C TYR A 129 0.80 -17.72 5.62
N LYS A 130 1.92 -18.23 6.15
CA LYS A 130 2.73 -17.50 7.14
C LYS A 130 3.50 -16.37 6.47
N LYS A 131 4.10 -16.64 5.32
CA LYS A 131 4.83 -15.64 4.53
C LYS A 131 3.87 -14.66 3.85
N ALA A 132 2.74 -15.13 3.32
CA ALA A 132 1.67 -14.27 2.82
C ALA A 132 1.22 -13.26 3.90
N ASN A 133 0.99 -13.72 5.14
CA ASN A 133 0.62 -12.84 6.24
C ASN A 133 1.67 -11.75 6.51
N THR A 134 2.96 -12.10 6.40
CA THR A 134 4.06 -11.12 6.57
C THR A 134 3.97 -10.01 5.52
N TRP A 135 3.64 -10.34 4.27
CA TRP A 135 3.47 -9.36 3.20
C TRP A 135 2.17 -8.56 3.34
N ILE A 136 1.06 -9.18 3.77
CA ILE A 136 -0.20 -8.48 4.07
C ILE A 136 0.01 -7.44 5.17
N LEU A 137 0.73 -7.78 6.25
CA LEU A 137 1.07 -6.83 7.31
C LEU A 137 1.94 -5.66 6.80
N LYS A 138 2.78 -5.91 5.80
CA LYS A 138 3.55 -4.87 5.12
C LYS A 138 2.68 -4.02 4.19
N TYR A 139 1.69 -4.62 3.52
CA TYR A 139 0.74 -3.91 2.67
C TYR A 139 -0.02 -2.82 3.42
N TYR A 140 -0.36 -3.04 4.70
CA TYR A 140 -0.98 -1.99 5.54
C TYR A 140 -0.11 -0.75 5.78
N LYS A 141 1.20 -0.81 5.50
CA LYS A 141 2.05 0.39 5.50
C LYS A 141 1.80 1.29 4.28
N ILE A 142 1.27 0.72 3.21
CA ILE A 142 0.91 1.42 1.97
C ILE A 142 -0.56 1.82 2.03
N ASN A 143 -1.45 0.87 2.33
CA ASN A 143 -2.87 1.14 2.46
C ASN A 143 -3.46 0.47 3.70
N LEU A 144 -3.61 1.25 4.77
CA LEU A 144 -4.20 0.79 6.04
C LEU A 144 -5.68 0.42 5.93
N LYS A 145 -6.39 0.98 4.93
CA LYS A 145 -7.85 0.82 4.76
C LYS A 145 -8.21 -0.20 3.67
N SER A 146 -7.24 -1.00 3.21
CA SER A 146 -7.50 -2.00 2.19
C SER A 146 -8.46 -3.08 2.69
N VAL A 147 -9.63 -3.17 2.06
CA VAL A 147 -10.65 -4.17 2.39
C VAL A 147 -10.18 -5.57 2.00
N GLY A 148 -9.54 -5.68 0.83
CA GLY A 148 -8.98 -6.95 0.33
C GLY A 148 -7.87 -7.50 1.24
N ALA A 149 -6.95 -6.64 1.67
CA ALA A 149 -5.92 -7.03 2.63
C ALA A 149 -6.54 -7.54 3.94
N LYS A 150 -7.68 -6.99 4.36
CA LYS A 150 -8.38 -7.41 5.57
C LYS A 150 -9.05 -8.77 5.46
N TYR A 151 -9.63 -9.08 4.30
CA TYR A 151 -10.09 -10.44 4.02
C TYR A 151 -8.93 -11.44 4.02
N LEU A 152 -7.81 -11.10 3.38
CA LEU A 152 -6.63 -11.96 3.30
C LEU A 152 -5.94 -12.17 4.67
N ASP A 153 -5.92 -11.16 5.54
CA ASP A 153 -5.50 -11.31 6.94
C ASP A 153 -6.34 -12.40 7.63
N GLY A 154 -7.66 -12.40 7.43
CA GLY A 154 -8.54 -13.45 7.93
C GLY A 154 -8.24 -14.83 7.34
N VAL A 155 -7.97 -14.91 6.03
CA VAL A 155 -7.56 -16.16 5.35
C VAL A 155 -6.27 -16.71 5.97
N CYS A 156 -5.24 -15.87 6.07
CA CYS A 156 -3.96 -16.26 6.64
C CYS A 156 -4.09 -16.75 8.09
N LYS A 157 -4.88 -16.06 8.92
CA LYS A 157 -5.16 -16.50 10.30
C LYS A 157 -5.86 -17.85 10.32
N TYR A 158 -6.92 -18.03 9.52
CA TYR A 158 -7.67 -19.28 9.45
C TYR A 158 -6.77 -20.46 9.03
N ARG A 159 -5.97 -20.27 7.97
CA ARG A 159 -5.07 -21.29 7.42
C ARG A 159 -3.88 -21.58 8.34
N ASN A 160 -3.52 -20.64 9.21
CA ASN A 160 -2.54 -20.83 10.29
C ASN A 160 -3.19 -21.26 11.63
N SER A 161 -4.40 -21.81 11.60
CA SER A 161 -5.13 -22.35 12.75
C SER A 161 -5.63 -21.33 13.80
N ASP A 162 -5.55 -20.03 13.51
CA ASP A 162 -6.18 -18.97 14.32
C ASP A 162 -7.60 -18.65 13.80
N LYS A 163 -8.55 -19.54 14.11
CA LYS A 163 -9.95 -19.37 13.69
C LYS A 163 -10.64 -18.19 14.39
N GLY A 164 -10.24 -17.86 15.61
CA GLY A 164 -10.80 -16.75 16.37
C GLY A 164 -10.43 -15.42 15.71
N GLY A 165 -9.13 -15.20 15.48
CA GLY A 165 -8.61 -14.03 14.80
C GLY A 165 -9.11 -13.91 13.36
N ALA A 166 -9.28 -15.04 12.64
CA ALA A 166 -9.85 -15.05 11.30
C ALA A 166 -11.27 -14.46 11.26
N ASN A 167 -12.14 -14.93 12.16
CA ASN A 167 -13.51 -14.43 12.25
C ASN A 167 -13.57 -12.95 12.63
N THR A 168 -12.67 -12.48 13.49
CA THR A 168 -12.56 -11.05 13.81
C THR A 168 -12.15 -10.24 12.59
N ALA A 169 -11.12 -10.68 11.85
CA ALA A 169 -10.66 -10.00 10.65
C ALA A 169 -11.75 -9.95 9.56
N TRP A 170 -12.47 -11.05 9.31
CA TRP A 170 -13.55 -11.07 8.32
C TRP A 170 -14.74 -10.20 8.72
N LYS A 171 -15.09 -10.10 10.01
CA LYS A 171 -16.11 -9.16 10.48
C LYS A 171 -15.70 -7.70 10.27
N GLU A 172 -14.44 -7.39 10.52
CA GLU A 172 -13.90 -6.05 10.26
C GLU A 172 -13.89 -5.74 8.75
N ALA A 173 -13.46 -6.68 7.91
CA ALA A 173 -13.51 -6.56 6.46
C ALA A 173 -14.95 -6.33 5.95
N ASP A 174 -15.92 -7.09 6.46
CA ASP A 174 -17.35 -6.90 6.15
C ASP A 174 -17.85 -5.51 6.53
N ASN A 175 -17.41 -4.96 7.66
CA ASN A 175 -17.80 -3.62 8.08
C ASN A 175 -17.16 -2.53 7.20
N MET A 176 -15.91 -2.73 6.76
CA MET A 176 -15.28 -1.84 5.79
C MET A 176 -15.97 -1.92 4.42
N LEU A 177 -16.34 -3.12 3.97
CA LEU A 177 -17.01 -3.33 2.69
C LEU A 177 -18.38 -2.64 2.62
N LYS A 178 -19.13 -2.60 3.74
CA LYS A 178 -20.42 -1.88 3.81
C LYS A 178 -20.31 -0.38 3.56
N THR A 179 -19.13 0.21 3.71
CA THR A 179 -18.93 1.64 3.43
C THR A 179 -18.53 1.91 1.98
N VAL A 180 -18.41 0.86 1.16
CA VAL A 180 -18.02 0.95 -0.26
C VAL A 180 -19.28 0.93 -1.12
N SER A 181 -19.52 1.99 -1.89
CA SER A 181 -20.61 2.06 -2.88
C SER A 181 -20.22 1.37 -4.19
N ASP A 182 -19.00 1.61 -4.63
CA ASP A 182 -18.42 1.13 -5.87
C ASP A 182 -16.88 1.09 -5.76
N ILE A 183 -16.24 0.42 -6.71
CA ILE A 183 -14.78 0.28 -6.77
C ILE A 183 -14.21 0.81 -8.08
N ASN A 184 -14.96 1.60 -8.87
CA ASN A 184 -14.55 1.95 -10.23
C ASN A 184 -13.23 2.73 -10.25
N ASP A 185 -13.08 3.67 -9.31
CA ASP A 185 -11.89 4.51 -9.16
C ASP A 185 -10.79 3.85 -8.31
N TRP A 186 -10.99 2.61 -7.86
CA TRP A 186 -9.94 1.89 -7.14
C TRP A 186 -8.82 1.51 -8.09
N SER A 187 -7.59 1.54 -7.57
CA SER A 187 -6.42 1.03 -8.28
C SER A 187 -6.59 -0.45 -8.60
N LYS A 188 -5.90 -0.92 -9.64
CA LYS A 188 -5.86 -2.34 -10.00
C LYS A 188 -5.47 -3.21 -8.80
N ALA A 189 -4.45 -2.79 -8.04
CA ALA A 189 -4.00 -3.49 -6.84
C ALA A 189 -5.12 -3.71 -5.80
N GLU A 190 -5.94 -2.69 -5.51
CA GLU A 190 -7.03 -2.82 -4.53
C GLU A 190 -8.16 -3.72 -5.03
N LYS A 191 -8.48 -3.64 -6.33
CA LYS A 191 -9.45 -4.55 -6.97
C LYS A 191 -8.95 -5.99 -6.89
N ASP A 192 -7.71 -6.24 -7.27
CA ASP A 192 -7.12 -7.58 -7.23
C ASP A 192 -7.04 -8.12 -5.80
N MET A 193 -6.66 -7.30 -4.82
CA MET A 193 -6.65 -7.68 -3.41
C MET A 193 -8.05 -8.02 -2.88
N LEU A 194 -9.07 -7.24 -3.25
CA LEU A 194 -10.45 -7.51 -2.85
C LEU A 194 -10.95 -8.83 -3.45
N MET A 195 -10.75 -9.01 -4.75
CA MET A 195 -11.13 -10.22 -5.48
C MET A 195 -10.45 -11.46 -4.86
N MET A 196 -9.12 -11.42 -4.72
CA MET A 196 -8.33 -12.50 -4.13
C MET A 196 -8.76 -12.79 -2.69
N GLY A 197 -8.97 -11.76 -1.87
CA GLY A 197 -9.40 -11.91 -0.48
C GLY A 197 -10.77 -12.56 -0.33
N VAL A 198 -11.75 -12.16 -1.14
CA VAL A 198 -13.11 -12.72 -1.10
C VAL A 198 -13.12 -14.18 -1.57
N ILE A 199 -12.45 -14.50 -2.68
CA ILE A 199 -12.34 -15.87 -3.20
C ILE A 199 -11.68 -16.78 -2.16
N GLN A 200 -10.53 -16.37 -1.63
CA GLN A 200 -9.81 -17.17 -0.64
C GLN A 200 -10.62 -17.33 0.68
N THR A 201 -11.41 -16.33 1.05
CA THR A 201 -12.33 -16.43 2.20
C THR A 201 -13.44 -17.44 1.93
N ALA A 202 -14.02 -17.43 0.73
CA ALA A 202 -15.02 -18.42 0.32
C ALA A 202 -14.46 -19.85 0.36
N GLU A 203 -13.24 -20.06 -0.14
CA GLU A 203 -12.54 -21.35 -0.07
C GLU A 203 -12.30 -21.80 1.38
N CYS A 204 -11.99 -20.88 2.30
CA CYS A 204 -11.89 -21.19 3.73
C CYS A 204 -13.23 -21.66 4.29
N TYR A 205 -14.34 -21.01 3.93
CA TYR A 205 -15.68 -21.44 4.35
C TYR A 205 -16.05 -22.81 3.78
N LEU A 206 -15.75 -23.09 2.51
CA LEU A 206 -15.96 -24.41 1.91
C LEU A 206 -15.16 -25.50 2.64
N SER A 207 -13.89 -25.24 2.97
CA SER A 207 -13.06 -26.18 3.76
C SER A 207 -13.65 -26.49 5.15
N SER A 208 -14.46 -25.57 5.67
CA SER A 208 -15.20 -25.71 6.93
C SER A 208 -16.64 -26.22 6.76
N LYS A 209 -17.04 -26.63 5.54
CA LYS A 209 -18.42 -27.04 5.19
C LYS A 209 -19.48 -25.94 5.43
N GLN A 210 -19.07 -24.67 5.38
CA GLN A 210 -19.95 -23.51 5.55
C GLN A 210 -20.36 -22.93 4.18
N THR A 211 -20.97 -23.76 3.33
CA THR A 211 -21.30 -23.42 1.93
C THR A 211 -22.09 -22.12 1.81
N GLU A 212 -23.13 -21.92 2.61
CA GLU A 212 -23.94 -20.69 2.57
C GLU A 212 -23.11 -19.42 2.84
N LYS A 213 -22.10 -19.50 3.72
CA LYS A 213 -21.21 -18.36 3.95
C LYS A 213 -20.25 -18.13 2.80
N ALA A 214 -19.80 -19.19 2.13
CA ALA A 214 -19.00 -19.08 0.91
C ALA A 214 -19.78 -18.37 -0.19
N LYS A 215 -21.04 -18.76 -0.43
CA LYS A 215 -21.91 -18.09 -1.40
C LYS A 215 -22.17 -16.63 -1.02
N ALA A 216 -22.47 -16.38 0.25
CA ALA A 216 -22.75 -15.04 0.75
C ALA A 216 -21.55 -14.09 0.59
N VAL A 217 -20.32 -14.54 0.84
CA VAL A 217 -19.14 -13.66 0.71
C VAL A 217 -18.84 -13.35 -0.76
N MET A 218 -18.98 -14.32 -1.68
CA MET A 218 -18.85 -14.09 -3.12
C MET A 218 -19.91 -13.10 -3.63
N GLY A 219 -21.16 -13.24 -3.20
CA GLY A 219 -22.27 -12.38 -3.59
C GLY A 219 -22.10 -10.90 -3.20
N LYS A 220 -21.36 -10.59 -2.14
CA LYS A 220 -21.15 -9.20 -1.68
C LYS A 220 -20.45 -8.30 -2.69
N VAL A 221 -19.59 -8.88 -3.54
CA VAL A 221 -18.76 -8.12 -4.48
C VAL A 221 -19.07 -8.42 -5.95
N ALA A 222 -19.95 -9.37 -6.23
CA ALA A 222 -20.20 -9.87 -7.58
C ALA A 222 -20.58 -8.78 -8.59
N GLN A 223 -21.43 -7.83 -8.17
CA GLN A 223 -21.84 -6.66 -8.97
C GLN A 223 -20.67 -5.81 -9.49
N TRP A 224 -19.51 -5.85 -8.82
CA TRP A 224 -18.34 -5.07 -9.23
C TRP A 224 -17.36 -5.86 -10.11
N TYR A 225 -17.60 -7.15 -10.32
CA TYR A 225 -16.74 -8.05 -11.09
C TYR A 225 -17.49 -8.78 -12.23
N GLU A 226 -18.67 -8.29 -12.64
CA GLU A 226 -19.52 -8.96 -13.65
C GLU A 226 -18.81 -9.22 -15.01
N GLY A 227 -17.80 -8.41 -15.35
CA GLY A 227 -16.99 -8.57 -16.56
C GLY A 227 -15.64 -9.28 -16.35
N ASN A 228 -15.33 -9.73 -15.13
CA ASN A 228 -14.06 -10.38 -14.84
C ASN A 228 -14.17 -11.90 -14.97
N GLU A 229 -13.48 -12.48 -15.96
CA GLU A 229 -13.57 -13.92 -16.27
C GLU A 229 -13.07 -14.81 -15.12
N ASP A 230 -11.99 -14.42 -14.45
CA ASP A 230 -11.42 -15.18 -13.32
C ASP A 230 -12.39 -15.22 -12.14
N PHE A 231 -13.00 -14.08 -11.80
CA PHE A 231 -14.01 -14.01 -10.76
C PHE A 231 -15.25 -14.81 -11.15
N LYS A 232 -15.72 -14.70 -12.39
CA LYS A 232 -16.88 -15.45 -12.87
C LYS A 232 -16.66 -16.96 -12.76
N ALA A 233 -15.51 -17.46 -13.20
CA ALA A 233 -15.18 -18.88 -13.09
C ALA A 233 -15.23 -19.37 -11.64
N LYS A 234 -14.71 -18.58 -10.70
CA LYS A 234 -14.76 -18.90 -9.26
C LYS A 234 -16.15 -18.72 -8.66
N TYR A 235 -16.91 -17.75 -9.12
CA TYR A 235 -18.29 -17.55 -8.70
C TYR A 235 -19.15 -18.74 -9.10
N ASP A 236 -19.04 -19.20 -10.34
CA ASP A 236 -19.76 -20.37 -10.85
C ASP A 236 -19.36 -21.66 -10.11
N GLU A 237 -18.08 -21.84 -9.77
CA GLU A 237 -17.60 -23.00 -8.99
C GLU A 237 -18.19 -23.05 -7.55
N ILE A 238 -18.37 -21.89 -6.92
CA ILE A 238 -18.70 -21.79 -5.48
C ILE A 238 -20.20 -21.59 -5.24
N VAL A 239 -20.87 -20.84 -6.11
CA VAL A 239 -22.25 -20.36 -5.92
C VAL A 239 -23.26 -21.23 -6.64
N ASN A 240 -22.97 -21.65 -7.87
CA ASN A 240 -23.87 -22.40 -8.73
C ASN A 240 -23.70 -23.91 -8.55
#